data_AF-A0A0W8FYH9-F1
#
_entry.id   AF-A0A0W8FYH9-F1
#
_cell.length_a   1.000
_cell.length_b   1.000
_cell.length_c   1.000
_cell.angle_alpha   90.00
_cell.angle_beta   90.00
_cell.angle_gamma   90.00
#
_symmetry.space_group_name_H-M   'P 1'
#
loop_
_entity.id
_entity.type
_entity.pdbx_description
1 polymer ?
#
loop_
_entity_poly.entity_id
_entity_poly.type
_entity_poly.pdbx_seq_one_letter_code
_entity_poly.pdbx_strand_id
1 'polypeptide(L)'
;MVEFGWIDTYLALIVPYFINALGIIMFRQYFKSIPQSLIDAARLDGCGDLQIIFKILWPNSIPALVTIGIITFMASWNEVLWPLIVIRDESLMTMPQLVTLFAVGGRADSQLGVKLASAVLLALPIILAYLFFQKYFIQSMASTGIKE
;
A
#
# COMPACT_ATOMS: atom_id res chain seq x y z
N MET A 1 12.26 -14.85 -11.65
CA MET A 1 10.90 -14.97 -12.25
C MET A 1 10.90 -15.70 -13.57
N VAL A 2 11.86 -15.41 -14.46
CA VAL A 2 12.03 -16.13 -15.73
C VAL A 2 12.27 -17.62 -15.51
N GLU A 3 13.20 -17.99 -14.64
CA GLU A 3 13.48 -19.40 -14.29
C GLU A 3 12.33 -20.09 -13.53
N PHE A 4 11.47 -19.31 -12.87
CA PHE A 4 10.28 -19.82 -12.16
C PHE A 4 9.04 -19.91 -13.06
N GLY A 5 9.11 -19.44 -14.31
CA GLY A 5 7.97 -19.43 -15.23
C GLY A 5 6.82 -18.49 -14.83
N TRP A 6 7.09 -17.47 -14.02
CA TRP A 6 6.05 -16.56 -13.50
C TRP A 6 5.79 -15.33 -14.37
N ILE A 7 6.54 -15.14 -15.46
CA ILE A 7 6.29 -14.05 -16.43
C ILE A 7 4.84 -14.16 -16.91
N ASP A 8 4.18 -13.02 -17.13
CA ASP A 8 2.77 -12.97 -17.56
C ASP A 8 1.81 -13.65 -16.56
N THR A 9 2.07 -13.47 -15.25
CA THR A 9 1.14 -13.90 -14.19
C THR A 9 0.99 -12.84 -13.11
N TYR A 10 -0.14 -12.86 -12.39
CA TYR A 10 -0.33 -12.01 -11.21
C TYR A 10 0.70 -12.27 -10.11
N LEU A 11 1.27 -13.47 -10.03
CA LEU A 11 2.32 -13.79 -9.05
C LEU A 11 3.59 -12.95 -9.30
N ALA A 12 3.94 -12.70 -10.56
CA ALA A 12 5.05 -11.81 -10.88
C ALA A 12 4.83 -10.36 -10.45
N LEU A 13 3.57 -9.93 -10.37
CA LEU A 13 3.22 -8.60 -9.87
C LEU A 13 3.16 -8.54 -8.34
N ILE A 14 2.65 -9.58 -7.67
CA ILE A 14 2.37 -9.54 -6.23
C ILE A 14 3.61 -9.86 -5.39
N VAL A 15 4.33 -10.93 -5.73
CA VAL A 15 5.37 -11.51 -4.84
C VAL A 15 6.49 -10.52 -4.47
N PRO A 16 7.03 -9.69 -5.39
CA PRO A 16 8.10 -8.74 -5.04
C PRO A 16 7.69 -7.69 -4.03
N TYR A 17 6.41 -7.30 -4.03
CA TYR A 17 5.88 -6.26 -3.16
C TYR A 17 5.13 -6.84 -1.94
N PHE A 18 5.04 -8.17 -1.84
CA PHE A 18 4.34 -8.85 -0.75
C PHE A 18 4.97 -8.54 0.61
N ILE A 19 6.30 -8.43 0.65
CA ILE A 19 7.04 -8.03 1.86
C ILE A 19 7.58 -6.62 1.65
N ASN A 20 7.06 -5.68 2.42
CA ASN A 20 7.45 -4.28 2.36
C ASN A 20 8.26 -3.89 3.61
N ALA A 21 9.55 -3.59 3.42
CA ALA A 21 10.46 -3.21 4.50
C ALA A 21 10.01 -1.93 5.23
N LEU A 22 9.52 -0.92 4.49
CA LEU A 22 9.01 0.32 5.07
C LEU A 22 7.77 0.05 5.93
N GLY A 23 6.86 -0.80 5.45
CA GLY A 23 5.69 -1.25 6.21
C GLY A 23 6.08 -1.88 7.54
N ILE A 24 7.05 -2.81 7.52
CA ILE A 24 7.56 -3.48 8.74
C ILE A 24 8.14 -2.44 9.73
N ILE A 25 8.97 -1.51 9.24
CA ILE A 25 9.57 -0.50 10.09
C ILE A 25 8.50 0.41 10.70
N MET A 26 7.53 0.87 9.90
CA MET A 26 6.44 1.73 10.38
C MET A 26 5.59 1.02 11.44
N PHE A 27 5.20 -0.23 11.22
CA PHE A 27 4.46 -1.01 12.22
C PHE A 27 5.25 -1.22 13.50
N ARG A 28 6.55 -1.52 13.40
CA ARG A 28 7.41 -1.65 14.58
C ARG A 28 7.46 -0.36 15.38
N GLN A 29 7.60 0.79 14.72
CA GLN A 29 7.62 2.08 15.40
C GLN A 29 6.28 2.39 16.05
N TYR A 30 5.17 2.00 15.41
CA TYR A 30 3.84 2.16 15.99
C TYR A 30 3.64 1.28 17.23
N PHE A 31 3.96 -0.01 17.18
CA PHE A 31 3.82 -0.90 18.33
C PHE A 31 4.68 -0.45 19.52
N LYS A 32 5.86 0.12 19.28
CA LYS A 32 6.70 0.71 20.33
C LYS A 32 6.08 1.94 21.01
N SER A 33 5.11 2.59 20.37
CA SER A 33 4.40 3.72 20.97
C SER A 33 3.30 3.28 21.94
N ILE A 34 2.87 2.02 21.88
CA ILE A 34 1.87 1.46 22.78
C ILE A 34 2.51 1.27 24.17
N PRO A 35 1.89 1.75 25.26
CA PRO A 35 2.43 1.61 26.60
C PRO A 35 2.65 0.15 26.99
N GLN A 36 3.86 -0.19 27.44
CA GLN A 36 4.22 -1.54 27.89
C GLN A 36 3.33 -2.02 29.04
N SER A 37 2.87 -1.11 29.91
CA SER A 37 1.96 -1.42 31.03
C SER A 37 0.65 -2.08 30.59
N LEU A 38 0.15 -1.77 29.39
CA LEU A 38 -1.05 -2.38 28.83
C LEU A 38 -0.84 -3.87 28.50
N ILE A 39 0.36 -4.21 28.02
CA ILE A 39 0.77 -5.58 27.71
C ILE A 39 1.01 -6.36 29.00
N ASP A 40 1.67 -5.73 29.98
CA ASP A 40 1.97 -6.36 31.27
C ASP A 40 0.68 -6.64 32.06
N ALA A 41 -0.29 -5.72 32.05
CA ALA A 41 -1.61 -5.94 32.64
C ALA A 41 -2.34 -7.13 31.99
N ALA A 42 -2.33 -7.21 30.66
CA ALA A 42 -2.96 -8.32 29.95
C ALA A 42 -2.33 -9.68 30.28
N ARG A 43 -1.01 -9.71 30.51
CA ARG A 43 -0.30 -10.92 30.96
C ARG A 43 -0.69 -11.30 32.39
N LEU A 44 -0.86 -10.33 33.28
CA LEU A 44 -1.37 -10.56 34.64
C LEU A 44 -2.79 -11.13 34.62
N ASP A 45 -3.62 -10.69 33.65
CA ASP A 45 -4.97 -11.22 33.41
C ASP A 45 -4.98 -12.61 32.73
N GLY A 46 -3.80 -13.22 32.50
CA GLY A 46 -3.66 -14.56 31.93
C GLY A 46 -3.82 -14.62 30.41
N CYS A 47 -3.78 -13.49 29.70
CA CYS A 47 -3.82 -13.50 28.23
C CYS A 47 -2.51 -14.06 27.65
N GLY A 48 -2.63 -15.04 26.75
CA GLY A 48 -1.49 -15.52 25.95
C GLY A 48 -1.06 -14.53 24.87
N ASP A 49 0.17 -14.63 24.35
CA ASP A 49 0.73 -13.65 23.41
C ASP A 49 -0.14 -13.46 22.15
N LEU A 50 -0.73 -14.53 21.60
CA LEU A 50 -1.67 -14.42 20.47
C LEU A 50 -2.92 -13.62 20.82
N GLN A 51 -3.45 -13.76 22.04
CA GLN A 51 -4.59 -12.97 22.48
C GLN A 51 -4.22 -11.51 22.66
N ILE A 52 -3.03 -11.22 23.18
CA ILE A 52 -2.51 -9.84 23.28
C ILE A 52 -2.40 -9.21 21.89
N ILE A 53 -1.86 -9.94 20.91
CA ILE A 53 -1.74 -9.45 19.53
C ILE A 53 -3.12 -9.11 18.95
N PHE A 54 -4.08 -10.03 18.98
CA PHE A 54 -5.36 -9.82 18.29
C PHE A 54 -6.37 -8.98 19.08
N LYS A 55 -6.36 -9.02 20.41
CA LYS A 55 -7.31 -8.27 21.25
C LYS A 55 -6.81 -6.89 21.66
N ILE A 56 -5.49 -6.68 21.71
CA ILE A 56 -4.92 -5.43 22.21
C ILE A 56 -4.15 -4.72 21.09
N LEU A 57 -3.10 -5.34 20.54
CA LEU A 57 -2.23 -4.64 19.59
C LEU A 57 -2.95 -4.34 18.27
N TRP A 58 -3.67 -5.30 17.71
CA TRP A 58 -4.37 -5.17 16.43
C TRP A 58 -5.43 -4.05 16.42
N PRO A 59 -6.43 -4.00 17.32
CA PRO A 59 -7.44 -2.96 17.31
C PRO A 59 -6.85 -1.57 17.58
N ASN A 60 -5.86 -1.45 18.47
CA ASN A 60 -5.18 -0.19 18.70
C ASN A 60 -4.37 0.27 17.47
N SER A 61 -3.93 -0.66 16.62
CA SER A 61 -3.15 -0.35 15.41
C SER A 61 -3.98 -0.09 14.17
N ILE A 62 -5.31 -0.09 14.23
CA ILE A 62 -6.18 0.21 13.08
C ILE A 62 -5.82 1.54 12.39
N PRO A 63 -5.62 2.66 13.10
CA PRO A 63 -5.26 3.93 12.45
C PRO A 63 -3.92 3.85 11.69
N ALA A 64 -2.94 3.13 12.25
CA ALA A 64 -1.65 2.91 11.59
C ALA A 64 -1.78 1.94 10.40
N LEU A 65 -2.56 0.87 10.54
CA LEU A 65 -2.86 -0.10 9.48
C LEU A 65 -3.45 0.61 8.26
N VAL A 66 -4.41 1.50 8.47
CA VAL A 66 -5.03 2.27 7.40
C VAL A 66 -4.01 3.19 6.73
N THR A 67 -3.23 3.95 7.51
CA THR A 67 -2.22 4.88 6.98
C THR A 67 -1.16 4.15 6.15
N ILE A 68 -0.55 3.10 6.70
CA ILE A 68 0.48 2.31 6.01
C ILE A 68 -0.12 1.59 4.80
N GLY A 69 -1.37 1.11 4.90
CA GLY A 69 -2.10 0.50 3.80
C GLY A 69 -2.30 1.44 2.62
N ILE A 70 -2.69 2.69 2.86
CA ILE A 70 -2.85 3.71 1.81
C ILE A 70 -1.52 4.02 1.15
N ILE A 71 -0.46 4.24 1.93
CA ILE A 71 0.88 4.52 1.39
C ILE A 71 1.34 3.35 0.51
N THR A 72 1.13 2.11 0.97
CA THR A 72 1.49 0.90 0.22
C THR A 72 0.64 0.74 -1.05
N PHE A 73 -0.66 1.02 -0.97
CA PHE A 73 -1.57 1.01 -2.12
C PHE A 73 -1.15 2.04 -3.15
N MET A 74 -0.89 3.29 -2.73
CA MET A 74 -0.43 4.36 -3.62
C MET A 74 0.89 4.01 -4.29
N ALA A 75 1.85 3.45 -3.54
CA ALA A 75 3.12 3.01 -4.12
C ALA A 75 2.90 1.92 -5.18
N SER A 76 2.09 0.90 -4.87
CA SER A 76 1.81 -0.21 -5.78
C SER A 76 0.99 0.22 -7.00
N TRP A 77 0.05 1.14 -6.82
CA TRP A 77 -0.79 1.68 -7.90
C TRP A 77 -0.01 2.58 -8.86
N ASN A 78 1.00 3.30 -8.38
CA ASN A 78 1.85 4.14 -9.22
C ASN A 78 3.02 3.38 -9.85
N GLU A 79 3.18 2.10 -9.52
CA GLU A 79 4.30 1.30 -10.01
C GLU A 79 4.13 0.97 -11.49
N VAL A 80 5.11 1.38 -12.28
CA VAL A 80 5.13 1.22 -13.74
C VAL A 80 6.32 0.39 -14.20
N LEU A 81 7.47 0.58 -13.55
CA LEU A 81 8.74 0.05 -14.03
C LEU A 81 8.77 -1.48 -13.94
N TRP A 82 8.33 -2.05 -12.83
CA TRP A 82 8.31 -3.50 -12.68
C TRP A 82 7.30 -4.20 -13.60
N PRO A 83 6.01 -3.80 -13.68
CA PRO A 83 5.06 -4.38 -14.63
C PRO A 83 5.56 -4.36 -16.08
N LEU A 84 6.22 -3.28 -16.52
CA LEU A 84 6.82 -3.18 -17.85
C LEU A 84 7.88 -4.27 -18.13
N ILE A 85 8.55 -4.78 -17.11
CA ILE A 85 9.60 -5.79 -17.24
C ILE A 85 9.02 -7.21 -17.27
N VAL A 86 7.99 -7.47 -16.44
CA VAL A 86 7.51 -8.84 -16.16
C VAL A 86 6.18 -9.21 -16.81
N ILE A 87 5.42 -8.23 -17.31
CA ILE A 87 4.16 -8.44 -18.04
C ILE A 87 4.30 -7.93 -19.47
N ARG A 88 4.02 -8.81 -20.42
CA ARG A 88 4.00 -8.61 -21.87
C ARG A 88 2.62 -8.84 -22.46
N ASP A 89 1.81 -9.71 -21.84
CA ASP A 89 0.41 -9.92 -22.25
C ASP A 89 -0.43 -8.67 -21.95
N GLU A 90 -1.05 -8.11 -22.99
CA GLU A 90 -1.88 -6.90 -22.91
C GLU A 90 -3.08 -7.09 -21.97
N SER A 91 -3.62 -8.31 -21.85
CA SER A 91 -4.75 -8.62 -20.96
C SER A 91 -4.40 -8.55 -19.47
N LEU A 92 -3.11 -8.63 -19.13
CA LEU A 92 -2.58 -8.59 -17.77
C LEU A 92 -1.88 -7.26 -17.43
N MET A 93 -1.76 -6.36 -18.40
CA MET A 93 -1.09 -5.08 -18.19
C MET A 93 -1.82 -4.25 -17.14
N THR A 94 -1.04 -3.60 -16.28
CA THR A 94 -1.61 -2.65 -15.31
C THR A 94 -2.03 -1.37 -16.04
N MET A 95 -3.01 -0.65 -15.50
CA MET A 95 -3.41 0.66 -16.04
C MET A 95 -2.24 1.64 -16.20
N PRO A 96 -1.38 1.84 -15.17
CA PRO A 96 -0.19 2.67 -15.30
C PRO A 96 0.74 2.22 -16.44
N GLN A 97 1.01 0.91 -16.55
CA GLN A 97 1.84 0.33 -17.60
C GLN A 97 1.28 0.66 -19.00
N LEU A 98 -0.02 0.43 -19.21
CA LEU A 98 -0.68 0.66 -20.48
C LEU A 98 -0.66 2.15 -20.87
N VAL A 99 -0.93 3.03 -19.90
CA VAL A 99 -0.88 4.48 -20.12
C VAL A 99 0.53 4.94 -20.47
N THR A 100 1.57 4.42 -19.82
CA THR A 100 2.96 4.75 -20.16
C THR A 100 3.33 4.27 -21.56
N LEU A 101 2.96 3.03 -21.93
CA LEU A 101 3.18 2.52 -23.29
C LEU A 101 2.45 3.36 -24.34
N PHE A 102 1.23 3.80 -24.05
CA PHE A 102 0.46 4.66 -24.94
C PHE A 102 1.08 6.06 -25.06
N ALA A 103 1.46 6.67 -23.94
CA ALA A 103 1.95 8.05 -23.90
C ALA A 103 3.36 8.23 -24.47
N VAL A 104 4.25 7.24 -24.26
CA VAL A 104 5.67 7.27 -24.61
C VAL A 104 5.98 6.46 -25.88
N GLY A 105 5.22 5.39 -26.17
CA GLY A 105 5.48 4.46 -27.27
C GLY A 105 5.05 4.94 -28.67
N GLY A 106 4.88 6.25 -28.89
CA GLY A 106 4.58 6.83 -30.21
C GLY A 106 3.15 6.61 -30.75
N ARG A 107 2.33 5.76 -30.11
CA ARG A 107 0.92 5.53 -30.51
C ARG A 107 0.01 6.75 -30.29
N ALA A 108 0.48 7.74 -29.54
CA ALA A 108 -0.29 8.91 -29.12
C ALA A 108 0.26 10.23 -29.67
N ASP A 109 0.97 10.22 -30.80
CA ASP A 109 1.72 11.37 -31.33
C ASP A 109 0.86 12.57 -31.78
N SER A 110 -0.44 12.54 -31.50
CA SER A 110 -1.37 13.65 -31.75
C SER A 110 -2.57 13.69 -30.79
N GLN A 111 -2.62 12.83 -29.76
CA GLN A 111 -3.82 12.63 -28.93
C GLN A 111 -3.64 13.16 -27.50
N LEU A 112 -3.39 14.47 -27.37
CA LEU A 112 -3.26 15.15 -26.08
C LEU A 112 -4.46 14.90 -25.15
N GLY A 113 -5.67 14.91 -25.72
CA GLY A 113 -6.91 14.67 -24.97
C GLY A 113 -6.95 13.29 -24.30
N VAL A 114 -6.47 12.25 -24.99
CA VAL A 114 -6.43 10.89 -24.43
C VAL A 114 -5.39 10.81 -23.32
N LYS A 115 -4.22 11.43 -23.49
CA LYS A 115 -3.18 11.47 -22.43
C LYS A 115 -3.70 12.13 -21.14
N LEU A 116 -4.42 13.25 -21.27
CA LEU A 116 -5.02 13.94 -20.12
C LEU A 116 -6.14 13.11 -19.47
N ALA A 117 -7.02 12.48 -20.27
CA ALA A 117 -8.06 11.61 -19.75
C ALA A 117 -7.47 10.40 -18.99
N SER A 118 -6.42 9.77 -19.52
CA SER A 118 -5.69 8.70 -18.85
C SER A 118 -5.08 9.15 -17.52
N ALA A 119 -4.49 10.35 -17.46
CA ALA A 119 -3.94 10.89 -16.21
C ALA A 119 -5.02 11.09 -15.14
N VAL A 120 -6.20 11.59 -15.53
CA VAL A 120 -7.35 11.73 -14.62
C VAL A 120 -7.82 10.36 -14.11
N LEU A 121 -7.93 9.37 -15.00
CA LEU A 121 -8.30 8.00 -14.63
C LEU A 121 -7.30 7.35 -13.67
N LEU A 122 -6.00 7.61 -13.84
CA LEU A 122 -4.97 7.12 -12.92
C LEU A 122 -5.04 7.80 -11.54
N ALA A 123 -5.40 9.08 -11.48
CA ALA A 123 -5.52 9.82 -10.24
C ALA A 123 -6.80 9.46 -9.43
N LEU A 124 -7.89 9.11 -10.12
CA LEU A 124 -9.20 8.86 -9.50
C LEU A 124 -9.17 7.86 -8.31
N PRO A 125 -8.57 6.66 -8.42
CA PRO A 125 -8.55 5.68 -7.33
C PRO A 125 -7.81 6.20 -6.09
N ILE A 126 -6.74 6.97 -6.29
CA ILE A 126 -5.98 7.58 -5.19
C ILE A 126 -6.84 8.64 -4.50
N ILE A 127 -7.51 9.50 -5.27
CA ILE A 127 -8.42 10.52 -4.73
C ILE A 127 -9.55 9.87 -3.94
N LEU A 128 -10.17 8.81 -4.48
CA LEU A 128 -11.23 8.08 -3.80
C LEU A 128 -10.72 7.45 -2.49
N ALA A 129 -9.58 6.75 -2.53
CA ALA A 129 -8.97 6.17 -1.33
C ALA A 129 -8.71 7.26 -0.27
N TYR A 130 -8.13 8.39 -0.67
CA TYR A 130 -7.90 9.51 0.24
C TYR A 130 -9.21 10.02 0.87
N LEU A 131 -10.26 10.26 0.09
CA LEU A 131 -11.55 10.75 0.59
C LEU A 131 -12.19 9.80 1.61
N PHE A 132 -12.10 8.48 1.39
CA PHE A 132 -12.62 7.48 2.32
C PHE A 132 -11.81 7.39 3.62
N PHE A 133 -10.49 7.57 3.56
CA PHE A 133 -9.61 7.30 4.69
C PHE A 133 -8.97 8.55 5.34
N GLN A 134 -9.21 9.76 4.83
CA GLN A 134 -8.67 11.02 5.35
C GLN A 134 -8.84 11.19 6.88
N LYS A 135 -9.95 10.70 7.44
CA LYS A 135 -10.21 10.75 8.88
C LYS A 135 -9.18 9.98 9.72
N TYR A 136 -8.70 8.84 9.22
CA TYR A 136 -7.67 8.03 9.88
C TYR A 136 -6.30 8.66 9.75
N PHE A 137 -6.03 9.33 8.62
CA PHE A 137 -4.79 10.07 8.41
C PHE A 137 -4.63 11.20 9.43
N ILE A 138 -5.70 11.97 9.67
CA ILE A 138 -5.74 13.03 10.69
C ILE A 138 -5.54 12.46 12.10
N GLN A 139 -6.21 11.34 12.43
CA GLN A 139 -6.05 10.67 13.73
C GLN A 139 -4.64 10.14 13.96
N SER A 140 -4.03 9.55 12.92
CA SER A 140 -2.65 9.08 12.98
C SER A 140 -1.69 10.24 13.24
N MET A 141 -1.83 11.36 12.52
CA MET A 141 -1.01 12.56 12.73
C MET A 141 -1.19 13.16 14.14
N ALA A 142 -2.43 13.22 14.64
CA ALA A 142 -2.73 13.71 15.98
C ALA A 142 -2.06 12.85 17.07
N SER A 143 -2.05 11.53 16.92
CA SER A 143 -1.39 10.62 17.89
C SER A 143 0.14 10.79 17.95
N THR A 144 0.77 11.23 16.84
CA THR A 144 2.19 11.61 16.81
C THR A 144 2.49 13.01 17.36
N GLY A 145 1.52 13.93 17.32
CA GLY A 145 1.67 15.31 17.80
C GLY A 145 1.37 15.53 19.29
N ILE A 146 0.78 14.54 19.98
CA ILE A 146 0.46 14.60 21.43
C ILE A 146 1.62 14.03 22.28
N LYS A 147 2.78 13.75 21.69
CA LYS A 147 3.99 13.47 22.48
C LYS A 147 4.55 14.79 23.00
N GLU A 148 4.70 14.85 24.34
CA GLU A 148 5.36 15.91 25.11
C GLU A 148 6.63 16.48 24.46
#